data_AF-A0A957ED05-F1
#
_entry.id   AF-A0A957ED05-F1
#
_cell.length_a   1.000
_cell.length_b   1.000
_cell.length_c   1.000
_cell.angle_alpha   90.00
_cell.angle_beta   90.00
_cell.angle_gamma   90.00
#
_symmetry.space_group_name_H-M   'P 1'
#
loop_
_entity.id
_entity.type
_entity.pdbx_description
1 polymer ?
#
loop_
_entity_poly.entity_id
_entity_poly.type
_entity_poly.pdbx_seq_one_letter_code
_entity_poly.pdbx_strand_id
1 'polypeptide(L)'
;MKHNALLGRLLIVTLLLLWVGAACGGEEPTPTPTAVAQVVETPTETAVPPTDTPAPTDTPEPTDTPVPTYTPTPTDTPVPTNTPEPTETPTEVPTETPSPTNTAVPVTNTPAPPAATATPEESEEPEMITVYYISNPNDILGVFPELPFDTAGLTANMNNIYYSLQTMRANIDGAKAGDAAACSSYVGAYNNILYSGVFYKDVPGDWEEIDFVYFLSFIYSLDRTRPAYLSCVNAGSVDDFNYGLAVTAINDTITFMTPSLNSANSR
;
A
#
# COMPACT_ATOMS: atom_id res chain seq x y z
N MET A 1 -31.08 -53.90 -15.47
CA MET A 1 -30.60 -53.18 -14.27
C MET A 1 -30.47 -51.66 -14.49
N LYS A 2 -31.47 -50.99 -15.09
CA LYS A 2 -31.48 -49.51 -15.27
C LYS A 2 -32.80 -48.82 -14.85
N HIS A 3 -33.87 -49.57 -14.57
CA HIS A 3 -35.15 -49.01 -14.12
C HIS A 3 -35.24 -48.76 -12.60
N ASN A 4 -34.47 -49.48 -11.77
CA ASN A 4 -34.50 -49.30 -10.30
C ASN A 4 -33.72 -48.08 -9.80
N ALA A 5 -32.81 -47.53 -10.61
CA ALA A 5 -32.05 -46.32 -10.23
C ALA A 5 -32.82 -45.02 -10.51
N LEU A 6 -33.79 -45.04 -11.43
CA LEU A 6 -34.61 -43.88 -11.76
C LEU A 6 -35.76 -43.68 -10.75
N LEU A 7 -36.38 -44.79 -10.28
CA LEU A 7 -37.39 -44.74 -9.21
C LEU A 7 -36.81 -44.25 -7.87
N GLY A 8 -35.56 -44.64 -7.54
CA GLY A 8 -34.88 -44.16 -6.33
C GLY A 8 -34.53 -42.67 -6.37
N ARG A 9 -34.19 -42.13 -7.54
CA ARG A 9 -33.93 -40.70 -7.73
C ARG A 9 -35.21 -39.85 -7.71
N LEU A 10 -36.35 -40.39 -8.17
CA LEU A 10 -37.64 -39.69 -8.11
C LEU A 10 -38.20 -39.61 -6.68
N LEU A 11 -38.01 -40.66 -5.87
CA LEU A 11 -38.47 -40.71 -4.48
C LEU A 11 -37.67 -39.81 -3.52
N ILE A 12 -36.37 -39.58 -3.79
CA ILE A 12 -35.53 -38.69 -2.97
C ILE A 12 -35.83 -37.21 -3.26
N VAL A 13 -36.17 -36.87 -4.51
CA VAL A 13 -36.54 -35.50 -4.90
C VAL A 13 -37.93 -35.10 -4.39
N THR A 14 -38.88 -36.04 -4.30
CA THR A 14 -40.20 -35.77 -3.70
C THR A 14 -40.18 -35.71 -2.17
N LEU A 15 -39.26 -36.41 -1.50
CA LEU A 15 -39.12 -36.34 -0.03
C LEU A 15 -38.43 -35.03 0.44
N LEU A 16 -37.52 -34.46 -0.36
CA LEU A 16 -36.82 -33.19 -0.05
C LEU A 16 -37.67 -31.93 -0.34
N LEU A 17 -38.70 -32.03 -1.19
CA LEU A 17 -39.65 -30.94 -1.46
C LEU A 17 -40.82 -30.87 -0.47
N LEU A 18 -40.94 -31.83 0.46
CA LEU A 18 -41.96 -31.87 1.51
C LEU A 18 -41.50 -31.30 2.86
N TRP A 19 -40.33 -30.63 2.91
CA TRP A 19 -39.75 -30.03 4.13
C TRP A 19 -39.68 -28.49 4.10
N VAL A 20 -40.59 -27.83 3.38
CA VAL A 20 -40.77 -26.36 3.42
C VAL A 20 -42.15 -25.96 3.99
N GLY A 21 -42.90 -26.90 4.57
CA GLY A 21 -44.31 -26.67 4.93
C GLY A 21 -44.67 -26.64 6.42
N ALA A 22 -43.74 -26.38 7.34
CA ALA A 22 -44.05 -26.37 8.79
C ALA A 22 -43.28 -25.31 9.58
N ALA A 23 -43.45 -24.03 9.22
CA ALA A 23 -43.34 -22.94 10.18
C ALA A 23 -44.76 -22.60 10.64
N CYS A 24 -45.14 -23.24 11.74
CA CYS A 24 -46.40 -22.99 12.45
C CYS A 24 -46.40 -21.53 12.94
N GLY A 25 -47.41 -20.77 12.54
CA GLY A 25 -47.66 -19.43 13.04
C GLY A 25 -47.97 -19.48 14.54
N GLY A 26 -47.14 -18.79 15.33
CA GLY A 26 -47.55 -18.32 16.64
C GLY A 26 -48.53 -17.17 16.44
N GLU A 27 -49.78 -17.36 16.88
CA GLU A 27 -50.72 -16.27 17.09
C GLU A 27 -50.18 -15.37 18.21
N GLU A 28 -49.56 -14.26 17.83
CA GLU A 28 -49.36 -13.13 18.73
C GLU A 28 -50.68 -12.33 18.78
N PRO A 29 -51.19 -11.98 19.98
CA PRO A 29 -52.47 -11.28 20.07
C PRO A 29 -52.38 -9.89 19.47
N THR A 30 -53.08 -9.68 18.36
CA THR A 30 -53.32 -8.38 17.74
C THR A 30 -53.88 -7.40 18.78
N PRO A 31 -53.22 -6.25 19.04
CA PRO A 31 -53.82 -5.22 19.86
C PRO A 31 -55.09 -4.70 19.17
N THR A 32 -56.22 -4.83 19.86
CA THR A 32 -57.48 -4.19 19.47
C THR A 32 -57.25 -2.68 19.37
N PRO A 33 -57.57 -2.02 18.25
CA PRO A 33 -57.47 -0.57 18.18
C PRO A 33 -58.46 0.04 19.17
N THR A 34 -57.94 0.57 20.27
CA THR A 34 -58.71 1.42 21.17
C THR A 34 -59.04 2.69 20.41
N ALA A 35 -60.34 2.91 20.15
CA ALA A 35 -60.84 4.14 19.58
C ALA A 35 -60.54 5.29 20.56
N VAL A 36 -59.46 6.02 20.29
CA VAL A 36 -59.15 7.28 20.96
C VAL A 36 -60.05 8.34 20.31
N ALA A 37 -60.97 8.89 21.09
CA ALA A 37 -61.75 10.06 20.69
C ALA A 37 -60.77 11.20 20.38
N GLN A 38 -60.66 11.57 19.10
CA GLN A 38 -59.92 12.75 18.69
C GLN A 38 -60.69 13.99 19.16
N VAL A 39 -60.12 14.72 20.11
CA VAL A 39 -60.52 16.09 20.42
C VAL A 39 -60.05 16.97 19.27
N VAL A 40 -61.00 17.50 18.51
CA VAL A 40 -60.75 18.50 17.47
C VAL A 40 -60.57 19.86 18.17
N GLU A 41 -59.34 20.15 18.57
CA GLU A 41 -58.95 21.51 18.97
C GLU A 41 -58.92 22.38 17.72
N THR A 42 -59.83 23.36 17.65
CA THR A 42 -59.88 24.34 16.57
C THR A 42 -58.74 25.35 16.81
N PRO A 43 -57.76 25.50 15.91
CA PRO A 43 -56.68 26.46 16.11
C PRO A 43 -57.24 27.88 16.06
N THR A 44 -57.18 28.59 17.19
CA THR A 44 -57.40 30.03 17.25
C THR A 44 -56.14 30.71 16.74
N GLU A 45 -56.20 31.23 15.51
CA GLU A 45 -55.09 31.94 14.89
C GLU A 45 -54.85 33.27 15.62
N THR A 46 -53.83 33.31 16.48
CA THR A 46 -53.35 34.56 17.09
C THR A 46 -52.29 35.13 16.17
N ALA A 47 -52.62 36.22 15.47
CA ALA A 47 -51.68 36.92 14.59
C ALA A 47 -50.48 37.45 15.41
N VAL A 48 -49.29 36.93 15.13
CA VAL A 48 -48.02 37.41 15.68
C VAL A 48 -47.54 38.57 14.80
N PRO A 49 -47.20 39.75 15.36
CA PRO A 49 -46.68 40.86 14.56
C PRO A 49 -45.32 40.49 13.94
N PRO A 50 -44.99 41.01 12.73
CA PRO A 50 -43.73 40.72 12.09
C PRO A 50 -42.55 41.26 12.91
N THR A 51 -41.56 40.41 13.14
CA THR A 51 -40.30 40.78 13.80
C THR A 51 -39.40 41.51 12.81
N ASP A 52 -38.89 42.68 13.19
CA ASP A 52 -37.98 43.47 12.35
C ASP A 52 -36.72 42.67 12.01
N THR A 53 -36.42 42.58 10.71
CA THR A 53 -35.19 41.94 10.20
C THR A 53 -34.00 42.85 10.49
N PRO A 54 -32.92 42.37 11.12
CA PRO A 54 -31.75 43.19 11.38
C PRO A 54 -31.10 43.66 10.06
N ALA A 55 -30.64 44.91 10.05
CA ALA A 55 -29.93 45.48 8.92
C ALA A 55 -28.62 44.71 8.64
N PRO A 56 -28.16 44.62 7.38
CA PRO A 56 -26.91 43.98 7.05
C PRO A 56 -25.73 44.71 7.69
N THR A 57 -24.83 43.95 8.32
CA THR A 57 -23.58 44.45 8.89
C THR A 57 -22.58 44.73 7.77
N ASP A 58 -21.87 45.86 7.83
CA ASP A 58 -20.84 46.23 6.86
C ASP A 58 -19.71 45.19 6.81
N THR A 59 -19.33 44.82 5.59
CA THR A 59 -18.18 43.93 5.33
C THR A 59 -16.88 44.70 5.59
N PRO A 60 -15.92 44.14 6.36
CA PRO A 60 -14.63 44.79 6.57
C PRO A 60 -13.86 44.98 5.26
N GLU A 61 -13.14 46.11 5.16
CA GLU A 61 -12.28 46.44 4.02
C GLU A 61 -11.07 45.48 3.96
N PRO A 62 -10.60 45.08 2.76
CA PRO A 62 -9.45 44.19 2.62
C PRO A 62 -8.18 44.82 3.19
N THR A 63 -7.46 44.07 4.03
CA THR A 63 -6.15 44.45 4.55
C THR A 63 -5.08 44.34 3.46
N ASP A 64 -4.21 45.34 3.35
CA ASP A 64 -3.09 45.35 2.41
C ASP A 64 -2.20 44.11 2.56
N THR A 65 -1.88 43.48 1.43
CA THR A 65 -0.99 42.32 1.37
C THR A 65 0.46 42.79 1.48
N PRO A 66 1.30 42.18 2.34
CA PRO A 66 2.71 42.56 2.48
C PRO A 66 3.46 42.36 1.16
N VAL A 67 4.36 43.29 0.85
CA VAL A 67 5.21 43.26 -0.34
C VAL A 67 6.29 42.18 -0.17
N PRO A 68 6.59 41.37 -1.19
CA PRO A 68 7.61 40.33 -1.09
C PRO A 68 8.99 40.92 -0.79
N THR A 69 9.67 40.36 0.21
CA THR A 69 11.05 40.68 0.56
C THR A 69 12.03 40.06 -0.44
N TYR A 70 13.14 40.75 -0.70
CA TYR A 70 14.19 40.30 -1.62
C TYR A 70 14.81 38.95 -1.18
N THR A 71 14.77 37.98 -2.07
CA THR A 71 15.47 36.69 -1.93
C THR A 71 16.98 36.91 -2.09
N PRO A 72 17.84 36.41 -1.18
CA PRO A 72 19.29 36.51 -1.36
C PRO A 72 19.73 35.74 -2.61
N THR A 73 20.71 36.29 -3.33
CA THR A 73 21.35 35.62 -4.46
C THR A 73 22.16 34.41 -3.99
N PRO A 74 22.13 33.28 -4.73
CA PRO A 74 22.91 32.10 -4.39
C PRO A 74 24.41 32.41 -4.40
N THR A 75 25.13 31.86 -3.43
CA THR A 75 26.59 31.97 -3.34
C THR A 75 27.23 30.89 -4.22
N ASP A 76 28.34 31.23 -4.89
CA ASP A 76 29.05 30.29 -5.78
C ASP A 76 29.50 29.02 -5.04
N THR A 77 29.17 27.87 -5.63
CA THR A 77 29.58 26.54 -5.13
C THR A 77 31.09 26.35 -5.33
N PRO A 78 31.83 25.85 -4.32
CA PRO A 78 33.26 25.58 -4.47
C PRO A 78 33.54 24.51 -5.54
N VAL A 79 34.61 24.71 -6.30
CA VAL A 79 35.07 23.79 -7.35
C VAL A 79 35.66 22.52 -6.72
N PRO A 80 35.33 21.31 -7.22
CA PRO A 80 35.87 20.07 -6.68
C PRO A 80 37.39 19.99 -6.85
N THR A 81 38.08 19.62 -5.76
CA THR A 81 39.51 19.28 -5.75
C THR A 81 39.76 17.93 -6.43
N ASN A 82 40.83 17.85 -7.21
CA ASN A 82 41.23 16.62 -7.91
C ASN A 82 41.48 15.47 -6.94
N THR A 83 40.89 14.31 -7.23
CA THR A 83 41.11 13.04 -6.53
C THR A 83 42.56 12.56 -6.74
N PRO A 84 43.26 12.08 -5.70
CA PRO A 84 44.60 11.52 -5.86
C PRO A 84 44.58 10.24 -6.71
N GLU A 85 45.64 10.03 -7.48
CA GLU A 85 45.84 8.88 -8.37
C GLU A 85 46.09 7.59 -7.54
N PRO A 86 45.55 6.43 -7.95
CA PRO A 86 45.72 5.18 -7.22
C PRO A 86 47.18 4.73 -7.17
N THR A 87 47.60 4.26 -6.01
CA THR A 87 48.95 3.70 -5.79
C THR A 87 48.96 2.23 -6.23
N GLU A 88 49.88 1.85 -7.11
CA GLU A 88 50.07 0.49 -7.61
C GLU A 88 50.33 -0.51 -6.46
N THR A 89 49.49 -1.54 -6.38
CA THR A 89 49.61 -2.65 -5.42
C THR A 89 50.62 -3.69 -5.92
N PRO A 90 51.56 -4.19 -5.10
CA PRO A 90 52.56 -5.16 -5.55
C PRO A 90 51.94 -6.54 -5.88
N THR A 91 52.32 -7.09 -7.04
CA THR A 91 51.95 -8.43 -7.49
C THR A 91 52.74 -9.51 -6.74
N GLU A 92 52.05 -10.40 -6.01
CA GLU A 92 52.68 -11.58 -5.42
C GLU A 92 52.92 -12.68 -6.47
N VAL A 93 54.10 -13.30 -6.41
CA VAL A 93 54.51 -14.41 -7.30
C VAL A 93 54.06 -15.74 -6.67
N PRO A 94 53.36 -16.62 -7.40
CA PRO A 94 52.87 -17.89 -6.86
C PRO A 94 54.03 -18.83 -6.50
N THR A 95 53.94 -19.44 -5.32
CA THR A 95 54.90 -20.43 -4.82
C THR A 95 54.47 -21.84 -5.24
N GLU A 96 55.40 -22.59 -5.84
CA GLU A 96 55.20 -23.97 -6.33
C GLU A 96 54.71 -24.91 -5.21
N THR A 97 53.56 -25.56 -5.43
CA THR A 97 52.98 -26.56 -4.53
C THR A 97 53.57 -27.94 -4.83
N PRO A 98 54.04 -28.74 -3.84
CA PRO A 98 54.64 -30.03 -4.09
C PRO A 98 53.66 -31.11 -4.58
N SER A 99 54.17 -31.96 -5.47
CA SER A 99 53.49 -33.04 -6.20
C SER A 99 53.00 -34.19 -5.30
N PRO A 100 51.76 -34.70 -5.48
CA PRO A 100 51.26 -35.86 -4.74
C PRO A 100 51.74 -37.22 -5.31
N THR A 101 52.18 -38.10 -4.41
CA THR A 101 52.62 -39.48 -4.67
C THR A 101 51.45 -40.41 -5.04
N ASN A 102 51.64 -41.20 -6.10
CA ASN A 102 50.72 -42.21 -6.63
C ASN A 102 50.25 -43.24 -5.59
N THR A 103 48.95 -43.53 -5.54
CA THR A 103 48.38 -44.80 -5.01
C THR A 103 47.17 -45.18 -5.86
N ALA A 104 47.07 -46.47 -6.19
CA ALA A 104 46.32 -47.03 -7.31
C ALA A 104 44.77 -47.03 -7.18
N VAL A 105 44.14 -47.07 -8.35
CA VAL A 105 42.70 -47.04 -8.71
C VAL A 105 41.91 -48.29 -8.28
N PRO A 106 40.57 -48.21 -8.14
CA PRO A 106 39.75 -48.77 -9.23
C PRO A 106 38.51 -47.93 -9.61
N VAL A 107 38.01 -48.26 -10.80
CA VAL A 107 37.14 -47.52 -11.72
C VAL A 107 35.67 -47.48 -11.29
N THR A 108 35.03 -46.30 -11.34
CA THR A 108 33.55 -46.17 -11.43
C THR A 108 33.18 -45.04 -12.40
N ASN A 109 32.26 -45.36 -13.33
CA ASN A 109 31.78 -44.48 -14.39
C ASN A 109 31.09 -43.22 -13.82
N THR A 110 31.58 -42.03 -14.18
CA THR A 110 30.95 -40.74 -13.88
C THR A 110 30.64 -40.01 -15.20
N PRO A 111 29.38 -39.65 -15.50
CA PRO A 111 29.05 -38.81 -16.66
C PRO A 111 29.43 -37.34 -16.46
N ALA A 112 29.66 -36.67 -17.58
CA ALA A 112 30.27 -35.36 -17.75
C ALA A 112 29.66 -34.19 -16.94
N PRO A 113 30.48 -33.20 -16.51
CA PRO A 113 30.00 -32.01 -15.80
C PRO A 113 29.25 -31.06 -16.76
N PRO A 114 28.15 -30.42 -16.30
CA PRO A 114 27.48 -29.38 -17.07
C PRO A 114 28.33 -28.11 -17.15
N ALA A 115 28.13 -27.40 -18.26
CA ALA A 115 28.80 -26.17 -18.66
C ALA A 115 28.80 -25.09 -17.56
N ALA A 116 29.92 -24.36 -17.50
CA ALA A 116 30.14 -23.23 -16.62
C ALA A 116 28.97 -22.23 -16.72
N THR A 117 28.32 -22.02 -15.58
CA THR A 117 27.31 -21.00 -15.37
C THR A 117 28.00 -19.64 -15.36
N ALA A 118 27.46 -18.68 -16.11
CA ALA A 118 27.89 -17.29 -16.04
C ALA A 118 27.74 -16.79 -14.60
N THR A 119 28.81 -16.22 -14.07
CA THR A 119 28.82 -15.38 -12.86
C THR A 119 27.71 -14.32 -13.01
N PRO A 120 26.81 -14.15 -12.03
CA PRO A 120 25.86 -13.05 -12.06
C PRO A 120 26.62 -11.74 -11.94
N GLU A 121 26.38 -10.84 -12.88
CA GLU A 121 26.71 -9.43 -12.78
C GLU A 121 26.05 -8.87 -11.51
N GLU A 122 26.88 -8.33 -10.63
CA GLU A 122 26.49 -7.67 -9.39
C GLU A 122 25.59 -6.48 -9.73
N SER A 123 24.35 -6.53 -9.27
CA SER A 123 23.34 -5.48 -9.45
C SER A 123 23.71 -4.28 -8.57
N GLU A 124 24.51 -3.35 -9.09
CA GLU A 124 24.90 -2.09 -8.43
C GLU A 124 23.77 -1.05 -8.28
N GLU A 125 22.55 -1.40 -7.84
CA GLU A 125 21.60 -0.39 -7.30
C GLU A 125 20.63 -0.98 -6.25
N PRO A 126 21.04 -0.91 -4.96
CA PRO A 126 20.07 -0.57 -3.91
C PRO A 126 20.53 0.54 -2.93
N GLU A 127 21.83 0.88 -2.86
CA GLU A 127 22.32 1.85 -1.86
C GLU A 127 22.03 3.32 -2.19
N MET A 128 22.18 3.75 -3.45
CA MET A 128 21.92 5.15 -3.82
C MET A 128 20.43 5.53 -3.68
N ILE A 129 19.54 4.61 -4.06
CA ILE A 129 18.09 4.80 -3.95
C ILE A 129 17.67 4.90 -2.47
N THR A 130 18.19 4.02 -1.61
CA THR A 130 17.89 4.07 -0.16
C THR A 130 18.43 5.35 0.50
N VAL A 131 19.66 5.78 0.16
CA VAL A 131 20.28 7.00 0.72
C VAL A 131 19.51 8.28 0.33
N TYR A 132 19.06 8.40 -0.92
CA TYR A 132 18.29 9.59 -1.35
C TYR A 132 16.96 9.73 -0.59
N TYR A 133 16.22 8.64 -0.39
CA TYR A 133 14.94 8.65 0.33
C TYR A 133 15.08 8.95 1.81
N ILE A 134 16.14 8.47 2.46
CA ILE A 134 16.43 8.75 3.88
C ILE A 134 16.74 10.25 4.07
N SER A 135 17.39 10.88 3.10
CA SER A 135 17.85 12.25 3.22
C SER A 135 16.73 13.28 3.06
N ASN A 136 15.77 13.03 2.15
CA ASN A 136 14.81 14.05 1.70
C ASN A 136 13.36 13.52 1.49
N PRO A 137 12.73 12.83 2.45
CA PRO A 137 11.39 12.27 2.26
C PRO A 137 10.31 13.33 2.00
N ASN A 138 10.48 14.52 2.60
CA ASN A 138 9.53 15.63 2.46
C ASN A 138 9.53 16.26 1.06
N ASP A 139 10.65 16.19 0.33
CA ASP A 139 10.78 16.78 -1.00
C ASP A 139 10.05 15.95 -2.08
N ILE A 140 9.79 14.67 -1.78
CA ILE A 140 9.24 13.70 -2.74
C ILE A 140 7.72 13.60 -2.60
N LEU A 141 7.24 13.56 -1.35
CA LEU A 141 5.85 13.21 -1.03
C LEU A 141 5.13 14.22 -0.13
N GLY A 142 5.81 15.27 0.33
CA GLY A 142 5.28 16.27 1.25
C GLY A 142 5.61 15.98 2.72
N VAL A 143 5.16 16.85 3.63
CA VAL A 143 5.49 16.75 5.05
C VAL A 143 4.58 15.74 5.75
N PHE A 144 5.17 14.71 6.35
CA PHE A 144 4.46 13.76 7.20
C PHE A 144 4.66 14.07 8.68
N PRO A 145 3.65 13.79 9.53
CA PRO A 145 3.79 13.98 10.97
C PRO A 145 4.84 13.03 11.54
N GLU A 146 5.69 13.57 12.42
CA GLU A 146 6.61 12.79 13.24
C GLU A 146 6.02 12.67 14.66
N LEU A 147 5.73 11.44 15.09
CA LEU A 147 5.08 11.13 16.37
C LEU A 147 6.00 10.31 17.28
N PRO A 148 5.84 10.37 18.61
CA PRO A 148 6.51 9.42 19.51
C PRO A 148 6.20 7.98 19.11
N PHE A 149 7.17 7.09 19.26
CA PHE A 149 7.02 5.68 18.92
C PHE A 149 5.78 5.05 19.58
N ASP A 150 4.96 4.41 18.74
CA ASP A 150 3.78 3.65 19.13
C ASP A 150 3.79 2.31 18.36
N THR A 151 3.98 1.23 19.10
CA THR A 151 3.97 -0.14 18.55
C THR A 151 2.69 -0.48 17.81
N ALA A 152 1.53 -0.05 18.32
CA ALA A 152 0.25 -0.35 17.70
C ALA A 152 0.09 0.44 16.41
N GLY A 153 0.42 1.74 16.44
CA GLY A 153 0.44 2.62 15.28
C GLY A 153 1.35 2.11 14.17
N LEU A 154 2.61 1.78 14.47
CA LEU A 154 3.57 1.30 13.46
C LEU A 154 3.05 0.03 12.79
N THR A 155 2.65 -0.97 13.60
CA THR A 155 2.10 -2.23 13.08
C THR A 155 0.85 -2.00 12.23
N ALA A 156 -0.06 -1.12 12.66
CA ALA A 156 -1.26 -0.78 11.89
C ALA A 156 -0.92 -0.12 10.55
N ASN A 157 0.04 0.81 10.54
CA ASN A 157 0.48 1.49 9.33
C ASN A 157 1.21 0.55 8.36
N MET A 158 2.05 -0.37 8.85
CA MET A 158 2.65 -1.41 8.00
C MET A 158 1.60 -2.32 7.36
N ASN A 159 0.61 -2.77 8.14
CA ASN A 159 -0.51 -3.56 7.60
C ASN A 159 -1.30 -2.75 6.55
N ASN A 160 -1.52 -1.45 6.80
CA ASN A 160 -2.21 -0.57 5.85
C ASN A 160 -1.49 -0.51 4.50
N ILE A 161 -0.16 -0.32 4.51
CA ILE A 161 0.66 -0.34 3.29
C ILE A 161 0.51 -1.68 2.59
N TYR A 162 0.71 -2.79 3.32
CA TYR A 162 0.67 -4.13 2.75
C TYR A 162 -0.67 -4.44 2.05
N TYR A 163 -1.79 -4.19 2.72
CA TYR A 163 -3.12 -4.46 2.14
C TYR A 163 -3.48 -3.48 1.02
N SER A 164 -3.05 -2.22 1.10
CA SER A 164 -3.24 -1.25 0.03
C SER A 164 -2.44 -1.65 -1.21
N LEU A 165 -1.19 -2.08 -1.05
CA LEU A 165 -0.37 -2.62 -2.14
C LEU A 165 -0.99 -3.86 -2.79
N GLN A 166 -1.55 -4.78 -2.00
CA GLN A 166 -2.29 -5.92 -2.55
C GLN A 166 -3.52 -5.49 -3.35
N THR A 167 -4.25 -4.49 -2.87
CA THR A 167 -5.39 -3.91 -3.58
C THR A 167 -4.95 -3.26 -4.89
N MET A 168 -3.84 -2.50 -4.87
CA MET A 168 -3.24 -1.91 -6.06
C MET A 168 -2.84 -2.98 -7.08
N ARG A 169 -2.16 -4.06 -6.63
CA ARG A 169 -1.78 -5.16 -7.52
C ARG A 169 -2.98 -5.84 -8.15
N ALA A 170 -4.03 -6.08 -7.38
CA ALA A 170 -5.25 -6.75 -7.87
C ALA A 170 -5.98 -5.94 -8.96
N ASN A 171 -5.82 -4.61 -8.99
CA ASN A 171 -6.56 -3.73 -9.88
C ASN A 171 -5.75 -3.19 -11.06
N ILE A 172 -4.42 -3.21 -11.00
CA ILE A 172 -3.63 -2.53 -12.05
C ILE A 172 -3.71 -3.22 -13.43
N ASP A 173 -4.01 -4.53 -13.48
CA ASP A 173 -4.26 -5.22 -14.76
C ASP A 173 -5.55 -4.72 -15.42
N GLY A 174 -6.61 -4.47 -14.63
CA GLY A 174 -7.85 -3.86 -15.10
C GLY A 174 -7.65 -2.40 -15.49
N ALA A 175 -6.91 -1.64 -14.70
CA ALA A 175 -6.56 -0.25 -15.00
C ALA A 175 -5.80 -0.13 -16.33
N LYS A 176 -4.88 -1.06 -16.60
CA LYS A 176 -4.19 -1.18 -17.89
C LYS A 176 -5.16 -1.45 -19.05
N ALA A 177 -6.16 -2.30 -18.81
CA ALA A 177 -7.21 -2.60 -19.79
C ALA A 177 -8.23 -1.46 -19.98
N GLY A 178 -8.10 -0.34 -19.26
CA GLY A 178 -9.01 0.80 -19.33
C GLY A 178 -10.27 0.64 -18.48
N ASP A 179 -10.26 -0.24 -17.48
CA ASP A 179 -11.36 -0.37 -16.51
C ASP A 179 -11.33 0.77 -15.49
N ALA A 180 -12.31 1.65 -15.57
CA ALA A 180 -12.47 2.79 -14.68
C ALA A 180 -12.68 2.39 -13.20
N ALA A 181 -13.35 1.28 -12.92
CA ALA A 181 -13.56 0.81 -11.56
C ALA A 181 -12.25 0.29 -10.94
N ALA A 182 -11.44 -0.38 -11.76
CA ALA A 182 -10.10 -0.81 -11.36
C ALA A 182 -9.19 0.40 -11.09
N CYS A 183 -9.23 1.43 -11.95
CA CYS A 183 -8.50 2.67 -11.69
C CYS A 183 -8.97 3.38 -10.41
N SER A 184 -10.28 3.44 -10.16
CA SER A 184 -10.81 4.01 -8.90
C SER A 184 -10.31 3.23 -7.68
N SER A 185 -10.26 1.91 -7.75
CA SER A 185 -9.77 1.05 -6.66
C SER A 185 -8.27 1.22 -6.44
N TYR A 186 -7.49 1.32 -7.52
CA TYR A 186 -6.06 1.60 -7.47
C TYR A 186 -5.78 2.96 -6.81
N VAL A 187 -6.49 4.01 -7.25
CA VAL A 187 -6.37 5.37 -6.71
C VAL A 187 -6.76 5.41 -5.23
N GLY A 188 -7.85 4.74 -4.85
CA GLY A 188 -8.27 4.63 -3.45
C GLY A 188 -7.20 3.98 -2.56
N ALA A 189 -6.62 2.88 -3.02
CA ALA A 189 -5.56 2.20 -2.28
C ALA A 189 -4.27 3.01 -2.19
N TYR A 190 -3.85 3.69 -3.27
CA TYR A 190 -2.72 4.64 -3.24
C TYR A 190 -2.95 5.74 -2.20
N ASN A 191 -4.14 6.34 -2.19
CA ASN A 191 -4.50 7.39 -1.24
C ASN A 191 -4.53 6.89 0.22
N ASN A 192 -4.93 5.63 0.45
CA ASN A 192 -4.88 5.04 1.80
C ASN A 192 -3.43 4.99 2.32
N ILE A 193 -2.47 4.62 1.48
CA ILE A 193 -1.05 4.71 1.83
C ILE A 193 -0.70 6.17 2.11
N LEU A 194 -0.93 7.06 1.13
CA LEU A 194 -0.54 8.47 1.23
C LEU A 194 -1.03 9.16 2.51
N TYR A 195 -2.29 8.95 2.88
CA TYR A 195 -2.91 9.64 4.01
C TYR A 195 -2.72 8.94 5.37
N SER A 196 -2.13 7.74 5.41
CA SER A 196 -1.79 7.04 6.65
C SER A 196 -0.33 7.19 7.07
N GLY A 197 0.48 7.91 6.29
CA GLY A 197 1.90 8.13 6.58
C GLY A 197 2.15 8.85 7.90
N VAL A 198 2.93 8.21 8.78
CA VAL A 198 3.37 8.76 10.07
C VAL A 198 4.80 8.26 10.31
N PHE A 199 5.74 9.12 10.62
CA PHE A 199 7.09 8.70 11.01
C PHE A 199 7.25 8.71 12.52
N TYR A 200 8.08 7.82 13.04
CA TYR A 200 8.24 7.63 14.47
C TYR A 200 9.62 8.11 14.94
N LYS A 201 9.62 8.83 16.05
CA LYS A 201 10.83 9.21 16.78
C LYS A 201 10.94 8.42 18.07
N ASP A 202 12.15 8.38 18.63
CA ASP A 202 12.46 7.66 19.88
C ASP A 202 12.15 6.15 19.77
N VAL A 203 12.42 5.55 18.60
CA VAL A 203 12.17 4.13 18.32
C VAL A 203 13.09 3.25 19.19
N PRO A 204 12.55 2.28 19.95
CA PRO A 204 13.36 1.33 20.71
C PRO A 204 14.23 0.46 19.80
N GLY A 205 15.43 0.10 20.25
CA GLY A 205 16.40 -0.65 19.44
C GLY A 205 15.89 -1.98 18.88
N ASP A 206 14.97 -2.67 19.57
CA ASP A 206 14.36 -3.90 19.07
C ASP A 206 13.33 -3.66 17.95
N TRP A 207 12.92 -2.41 17.72
CA TRP A 207 11.97 -1.96 16.70
C TRP A 207 12.60 -1.15 15.56
N GLU A 208 13.86 -0.70 15.68
CA GLU A 208 14.54 0.14 14.69
C GLU A 208 14.52 -0.46 13.28
N GLU A 209 14.76 -1.77 13.13
CA GLU A 209 14.72 -2.45 11.82
C GLU A 209 13.30 -2.47 11.23
N ILE A 210 12.27 -2.65 12.07
CA ILE A 210 10.87 -2.69 11.64
C ILE A 210 10.44 -1.30 11.17
N ASP A 211 10.77 -0.26 11.94
CA ASP A 211 10.49 1.13 11.60
C ASP A 211 11.21 1.56 10.31
N PHE A 212 12.48 1.17 10.17
CA PHE A 212 13.24 1.45 8.95
C PHE A 212 12.61 0.81 7.70
N VAL A 213 12.19 -0.45 7.81
CA VAL A 213 11.51 -1.15 6.71
C VAL A 213 10.16 -0.50 6.40
N TYR A 214 9.41 -0.08 7.42
CA TYR A 214 8.18 0.69 7.25
C TYR A 214 8.43 1.99 6.46
N PHE A 215 9.39 2.80 6.91
CA PHE A 215 9.75 4.07 6.28
C PHE A 215 10.10 3.88 4.79
N LEU A 216 11.01 2.96 4.48
CA LEU A 216 11.40 2.70 3.10
C LEU A 216 10.24 2.19 2.24
N SER A 217 9.42 1.29 2.79
CA SER A 217 8.26 0.75 2.07
C SER A 217 7.22 1.82 1.78
N PHE A 218 6.99 2.73 2.74
CA PHE A 218 6.09 3.86 2.58
C PHE A 218 6.53 4.77 1.44
N ILE A 219 7.78 5.24 1.47
CA ILE A 219 8.30 6.17 0.46
C ILE A 219 8.37 5.50 -0.92
N TYR A 220 8.96 4.31 -1.00
CA TYR A 220 9.18 3.62 -2.27
C TYR A 220 7.86 3.23 -2.94
N SER A 221 6.88 2.75 -2.16
CA SER A 221 5.55 2.44 -2.71
C SER A 221 4.91 3.66 -3.33
N LEU A 222 4.89 4.81 -2.64
CA LEU A 222 4.26 6.02 -3.16
C LEU A 222 5.01 6.58 -4.38
N ASP A 223 6.33 6.72 -4.31
CA ASP A 223 7.13 7.29 -5.41
C ASP A 223 6.95 6.50 -6.72
N ARG A 224 7.18 5.18 -6.66
CA ARG A 224 7.22 4.34 -7.86
C ARG A 224 5.86 3.96 -8.41
N THR A 225 4.79 4.10 -7.62
CA THR A 225 3.41 3.86 -8.09
C THR A 225 2.67 5.14 -8.50
N ARG A 226 3.21 6.32 -8.15
CA ARG A 226 2.62 7.62 -8.50
C ARG A 226 2.33 7.81 -9.99
N PRO A 227 3.19 7.37 -10.94
CA PRO A 227 2.88 7.54 -12.37
C PRO A 227 1.63 6.77 -12.82
N ALA A 228 1.43 5.56 -12.33
CA ALA A 228 0.21 4.78 -12.59
C ALA A 228 -1.02 5.41 -11.92
N TYR A 229 -0.86 5.93 -10.70
CA TYR A 229 -1.90 6.71 -10.03
C TYR A 229 -2.33 7.92 -10.88
N LEU A 230 -1.37 8.72 -11.36
CA LEU A 230 -1.65 9.90 -12.19
C LEU A 230 -2.28 9.50 -13.54
N SER A 231 -1.87 8.37 -14.11
CA SER A 231 -2.49 7.83 -15.33
C SER A 231 -3.95 7.49 -15.11
N CYS A 232 -4.28 6.81 -13.99
CA CYS A 232 -5.66 6.53 -13.63
C CYS A 232 -6.49 7.80 -13.38
N VAL A 233 -5.93 8.81 -12.68
CA VAL A 233 -6.64 10.06 -12.39
C VAL A 233 -6.91 10.87 -13.65
N ASN A 234 -5.92 10.98 -14.55
CA ASN A 234 -5.99 11.89 -15.69
C ASN A 234 -6.58 11.24 -16.96
N ALA A 235 -6.28 9.97 -17.19
CA ALA A 235 -6.64 9.27 -18.43
C ALA A 235 -7.64 8.12 -18.21
N GLY A 236 -7.86 7.67 -16.97
CA GLY A 236 -8.72 6.53 -16.67
C GLY A 236 -8.13 5.18 -17.09
N SER A 237 -6.86 5.15 -17.50
CA SER A 237 -6.13 3.94 -17.87
C SER A 237 -4.64 4.10 -17.59
N VAL A 238 -3.91 2.98 -17.55
CA VAL A 238 -2.45 2.95 -17.30
C VAL A 238 -1.73 2.40 -18.53
N ASP A 239 -0.76 3.14 -19.06
CA ASP A 239 0.06 2.69 -20.19
C ASP A 239 1.07 1.59 -19.83
N ASP A 240 1.72 1.00 -20.84
CA ASP A 240 2.67 -0.11 -20.66
C ASP A 240 3.84 0.22 -19.74
N PHE A 241 4.38 1.42 -19.84
CA PHE A 241 5.54 1.85 -19.06
C PHE A 241 5.16 2.02 -17.59
N ASN A 242 4.10 2.79 -17.33
CA ASN A 242 3.61 3.06 -15.98
C ASN A 242 3.08 1.78 -15.30
N TYR A 243 2.50 0.86 -16.07
CA TYR A 243 2.10 -0.46 -15.60
C TYR A 243 3.30 -1.27 -15.11
N GLY A 244 4.35 -1.39 -15.93
CA GLY A 244 5.54 -2.17 -15.60
C GLY A 244 6.23 -1.67 -14.34
N LEU A 245 6.43 -0.34 -14.26
CA LEU A 245 7.03 0.30 -13.10
C LEU A 245 6.23 0.01 -11.81
N ALA A 246 4.92 0.22 -11.86
CA ALA A 246 4.07 0.04 -10.69
C ALA A 246 3.98 -1.44 -10.26
N VAL A 247 3.87 -2.39 -11.20
CA VAL A 247 3.82 -3.83 -10.85
C VAL A 247 5.11 -4.28 -10.17
N THR A 248 6.26 -3.91 -10.72
CA THR A 248 7.56 -4.23 -10.10
C THR A 248 7.64 -3.61 -8.71
N ALA A 249 7.38 -2.31 -8.58
CA ALA A 249 7.46 -1.63 -7.30
C ALA A 249 6.53 -2.22 -6.24
N ILE A 250 5.29 -2.56 -6.60
CA ILE A 250 4.32 -3.17 -5.69
C ILE A 250 4.84 -4.54 -5.20
N ASN A 251 5.29 -5.41 -6.10
CA ASN A 251 5.75 -6.75 -5.74
C ASN A 251 7.03 -6.71 -4.89
N ASP A 252 7.97 -5.83 -5.25
CA ASP A 252 9.24 -5.67 -4.54
C ASP A 252 9.00 -5.13 -3.14
N THR A 253 8.11 -4.13 -2.98
CA THR A 253 7.76 -3.58 -1.67
C THR A 253 7.08 -4.63 -0.77
N ILE A 254 6.10 -5.36 -1.31
CA ILE A 254 5.43 -6.43 -0.58
C ILE A 254 6.46 -7.45 -0.10
N THR A 255 7.35 -7.88 -0.99
CA THR A 255 8.39 -8.88 -0.67
C THR A 255 9.35 -8.36 0.39
N PHE A 256 9.84 -7.13 0.22
CA PHE A 256 10.76 -6.46 1.13
C PHE A 256 10.18 -6.31 2.53
N MET A 257 8.92 -5.88 2.65
CA MET A 257 8.36 -5.54 3.96
C MET A 257 7.77 -6.71 4.73
N THR A 258 7.42 -7.81 4.05
CA THR A 258 6.72 -8.95 4.64
C THR A 258 7.42 -9.53 5.88
N PRO A 259 8.74 -9.75 5.90
CA PRO A 259 9.43 -10.28 7.08
C PRO A 259 9.28 -9.38 8.32
N SER A 260 9.50 -8.08 8.18
CA SER A 260 9.36 -7.11 9.27
C SER A 260 7.92 -6.92 9.70
N LEU A 261 6.97 -6.95 8.76
CA LEU A 261 5.54 -6.93 9.07
C LEU A 261 5.13 -8.17 9.89
N ASN A 262 5.60 -9.36 9.53
CA ASN A 262 5.33 -10.57 10.30
C ASN A 262 5.95 -10.51 11.69
N SER A 263 7.16 -9.96 11.81
CA SER A 263 7.81 -9.69 13.10
C SER A 263 6.98 -8.74 13.96
N ALA A 264 6.55 -7.61 13.39
CA ALA A 264 5.70 -6.62 14.07
C ALA A 264 4.37 -7.22 14.56
N ASN A 265 3.68 -7.99 13.71
CA ASN A 265 2.42 -8.65 14.04
C ASN A 265 2.55 -9.75 15.12
N SER A 266 3.77 -10.23 15.40
CA SER A 266 4.03 -11.31 16.36
C SER A 266 4.43 -10.82 17.76
N ARG A 267 4.65 -9.51 17.93
CA ARG A 267 5.04 -8.87 19.19
C ARG A 267 3.83 -8.33 19.93
#